data_AF-A0AAP2QBF0-F1
#
_entry.id   AF-A0AAP2QBF0-F1
#
_cell.length_a   1.000
_cell.length_b   1.000
_cell.length_c   1.000
_cell.angle_alpha   90.00
_cell.angle_beta   90.00
_cell.angle_gamma   90.00
#
_symmetry.space_group_name_H-M   'P 1'
#
loop_
_entity.id
_entity.type
_entity.pdbx_description
1 polymer ?
#
loop_
_entity_poly.entity_id
_entity_poly.type
_entity_poly.pdbx_seq_one_letter_code
_entity_poly.pdbx_strand_id
1 'polypeptide(L)'
;MDEKDLVEGMREYISLLQKEGRYSSAKSYQDAMNSFIRYSGTDRIPYTYINKDTLRRYEAYLLEKGCMRNTVSTYIRRLRCIYNKAVENGEAAFIP
;
A
#
# COMPACT_ATOMS: atom_id res chain seq x y z
N MET A 1 15.37 1.17 -16.76
CA MET A 1 14.00 1.41 -16.26
C MET A 1 14.11 1.28 -14.76
N ASP A 2 13.93 2.36 -14.02
CA ASP A 2 13.86 2.26 -12.57
C ASP A 2 12.68 1.33 -12.24
N GLU A 3 12.93 0.34 -11.39
CA GLU A 3 11.93 -0.61 -10.93
C GLU A 3 10.82 0.19 -10.22
N LYS A 4 9.57 0.06 -10.68
CA LYS A 4 8.45 0.75 -10.04
C LYS A 4 8.34 0.27 -8.59
N ASP A 5 8.05 1.21 -7.70
CA ASP A 5 7.90 0.94 -6.28
C ASP A 5 6.43 1.09 -5.84
N LEU A 6 6.14 0.68 -4.60
CA LEU A 6 4.79 0.70 -4.06
C LEU A 6 4.17 2.11 -4.12
N VAL A 7 4.93 3.16 -3.82
CA VAL A 7 4.40 4.53 -3.72
C VAL A 7 3.99 5.04 -5.09
N GLU A 8 4.80 4.77 -6.11
CA GLU A 8 4.44 5.09 -7.49
C GLU A 8 3.20 4.29 -7.94
N GLY A 9 3.14 2.99 -7.67
CA GLY A 9 1.96 2.17 -7.97
C GLY A 9 0.68 2.64 -7.24
N MET A 10 0.81 3.10 -5.99
CA MET A 10 -0.32 3.68 -5.25
C MET A 10 -0.77 5.00 -5.89
N ARG A 11 0.15 5.88 -6.28
CA ARG A 11 -0.17 7.18 -6.92
C ARG A 11 -0.90 6.98 -8.24
N GLU A 12 -0.40 6.10 -9.10
CA GLU A 12 -1.06 5.76 -10.37
C GLU A 12 -2.48 5.26 -10.15
N TYR A 13 -2.68 4.36 -9.18
CA TYR A 13 -3.99 3.81 -8.89
C TYR A 13 -4.94 4.83 -8.23
N ILE A 14 -4.44 5.71 -7.36
CA ILE A 14 -5.20 6.83 -6.79
C ILE A 14 -5.69 7.76 -7.91
N SER A 15 -4.82 8.12 -8.85
CA SER A 15 -5.19 8.96 -9.99
C SER A 15 -6.24 8.28 -10.88
N LEU A 16 -6.15 6.96 -11.09
CA LEU A 16 -7.18 6.20 -11.80
C LEU A 16 -8.54 6.28 -11.08
N LEU A 17 -8.56 6.02 -9.77
CA LEU A 17 -9.81 6.09 -8.98
C LEU A 17 -10.43 7.49 -9.00
N GLN A 18 -9.62 8.54 -9.00
CA GLN A 18 -10.10 9.92 -9.13
C GLN A 18 -10.75 10.17 -10.49
N LYS A 19 -10.12 9.70 -11.59
CA LYS A 19 -10.71 9.79 -12.95
C LYS A 19 -12.03 9.03 -13.06
N GLU A 20 -12.18 7.92 -12.33
CA GLU A 20 -13.42 7.14 -12.23
C GLU A 20 -14.47 7.78 -11.29
N GLY A 21 -14.19 8.93 -10.66
CA GLY A 21 -15.09 9.57 -9.69
C GLY A 21 -15.17 8.87 -8.33
N ARG A 22 -14.28 7.91 -8.05
CA ARG A 22 -14.26 7.09 -6.83
C ARG A 22 -13.43 7.74 -5.72
N TYR A 23 -13.74 8.99 -5.40
CA TYR A 23 -12.94 9.82 -4.50
C TYR A 23 -12.73 9.23 -3.10
N SER A 24 -13.76 8.64 -2.48
CA SER A 24 -13.62 8.00 -1.16
C SER A 24 -12.65 6.81 -1.19
N SER A 25 -12.63 6.06 -2.30
CA SER A 25 -11.65 5.00 -2.49
C SER A 25 -10.25 5.58 -2.65
N ALA A 26 -10.08 6.59 -3.54
CA ALA A 26 -8.81 7.27 -3.74
C ALA A 26 -8.23 7.80 -2.42
N LYS A 27 -9.05 8.45 -1.59
CA LYS A 27 -8.68 8.94 -0.27
C LYS A 27 -8.24 7.80 0.66
N SER A 28 -8.97 6.68 0.68
CA SER A 28 -8.60 5.49 1.47
C SER A 28 -7.23 4.91 1.06
N TYR A 29 -6.89 4.88 -0.24
CA TYR A 29 -5.55 4.48 -0.69
C TYR A 29 -4.49 5.51 -0.29
N GLN A 30 -4.75 6.80 -0.46
CA GLN A 30 -3.84 7.88 -0.06
C GLN A 30 -3.51 7.81 1.43
N ASP A 31 -4.50 7.56 2.28
CA ASP A 31 -4.30 7.46 3.73
C ASP A 31 -3.47 6.24 4.10
N ALA A 32 -3.72 5.09 3.45
CA ALA A 32 -2.90 3.89 3.61
C ALA A 32 -1.45 4.13 3.17
N MET A 33 -1.24 4.79 2.03
CA MET A 33 0.09 5.16 1.50
C MET A 33 0.84 6.04 2.50
N ASN A 34 0.24 7.15 2.92
CA ASN A 34 0.85 8.10 3.85
C ASN A 34 1.20 7.43 5.19
N SER A 35 0.33 6.55 5.67
CA SER A 35 0.57 5.79 6.89
C SER A 35 1.74 4.81 6.75
N PHE A 36 1.83 4.12 5.60
CA PHE A 36 2.91 3.17 5.35
C PHE A 36 4.26 3.85 5.09
N ILE A 37 4.28 5.04 4.48
CA ILE A 37 5.47 5.89 4.36
C ILE A 37 5.98 6.29 5.76
N ARG A 38 5.08 6.72 6.66
CA ARG A 38 5.46 7.04 8.04
C ARG A 38 6.04 5.83 8.79
N TYR A 39 5.48 4.65 8.56
CA TYR A 39 6.01 3.41 9.13
C TYR A 39 7.38 3.02 8.54
N SER A 40 7.54 3.14 7.22
CA SER A 40 8.75 2.72 6.51
C SER A 40 9.90 3.72 6.63
N GLY A 41 9.61 4.98 6.97
CA GLY A 41 10.59 6.06 7.06
C GLY A 41 11.09 6.57 5.71
N THR A 42 10.53 6.07 4.61
CA THR A 42 10.90 6.45 3.23
C THR A 42 9.68 6.35 2.32
N ASP A 43 9.69 7.12 1.23
CA ASP A 43 8.72 7.03 0.14
C ASP A 43 9.21 6.16 -1.02
N ARG A 44 10.40 5.56 -0.92
CA ARG A 44 10.93 4.60 -1.90
C ARG A 44 10.83 3.19 -1.35
N ILE A 45 9.75 2.51 -1.69
CA ILE A 45 9.38 1.24 -1.07
C ILE A 45 9.27 0.14 -2.13
N PRO A 46 10.31 -0.68 -2.31
CA PRO A 46 10.28 -1.77 -3.28
C PRO A 46 9.13 -2.74 -3.02
N TYR A 47 8.54 -3.32 -4.06
CA TYR A 47 7.47 -4.30 -3.91
C TYR A 47 7.90 -5.53 -3.10
N THR A 48 9.18 -5.90 -3.14
CA THR A 48 9.76 -7.00 -2.34
C THR A 48 9.66 -6.76 -0.82
N TYR A 49 9.55 -5.49 -0.41
CA TYR A 49 9.32 -5.13 0.99
C TYR A 49 7.89 -5.45 1.45
N ILE A 50 6.94 -5.61 0.51
CA ILE A 50 5.53 -5.91 0.80
C ILE A 50 5.33 -7.42 0.89
N ASN A 51 5.78 -7.99 2.01
CA ASN A 51 5.63 -9.41 2.32
C ASN A 51 4.88 -9.63 3.65
N LYS A 52 4.61 -10.90 3.99
CA LYS A 52 3.89 -11.26 5.21
C LYS A 52 4.49 -10.69 6.48
N ASP A 53 5.81 -10.68 6.60
CA ASP A 53 6.50 -10.23 7.81
C ASP A 53 6.38 -8.71 7.98
N THR A 54 6.67 -7.95 6.92
CA THR A 54 6.52 -6.49 6.93
C THR A 54 5.08 -6.06 7.23
N LEU A 55 4.09 -6.73 6.62
CA LEU A 55 2.68 -6.41 6.87
C LEU A 55 2.24 -6.73 8.29
N ARG A 56 2.78 -7.79 8.93
CA ARG A 56 2.53 -8.09 10.35
C ARG A 56 3.14 -7.05 11.29
N ARG A 57 4.36 -6.62 11.00
CA ARG A 57 5.01 -5.54 11.79
C ARG A 57 4.25 -4.22 11.64
N TYR A 58 3.80 -3.91 10.43
CA TYR A 58 2.97 -2.74 10.19
C TYR A 58 1.61 -2.82 10.89
N GLU A 59 0.98 -4.00 10.90
CA GLU A 59 -0.24 -4.25 11.67
C GLU A 59 -0.05 -3.94 13.16
N ALA A 60 1.01 -4.47 13.77
CA ALA A 60 1.34 -4.19 15.17
C ALA A 60 1.56 -2.70 15.42
N TYR A 61 2.33 -2.03 14.55
CA TYR A 61 2.56 -0.58 14.63
C TYR A 61 1.24 0.22 14.63
N LEU A 62 0.29 -0.12 13.76
CA LEU A 62 -1.00 0.58 13.72
C LEU A 62 -1.84 0.32 14.99
N LEU A 63 -1.83 -0.91 15.50
CA LEU A 63 -2.55 -1.26 16.73
C LEU A 63 -1.97 -0.53 17.94
N GLU A 64 -0.64 -0.43 18.04
CA GLU A 64 0.04 0.36 19.09
C GLU A 64 -0.29 1.86 19.02
N LYS A 65 -0.52 2.39 17.81
CA LYS A 65 -1.00 3.76 17.61
C LYS A 65 -2.50 3.94 17.92
N GLY A 66 -3.19 2.90 18.39
CA GLY A 66 -4.61 2.95 18.74
C GLY A 66 -5.55 2.91 17.53
N CYS A 67 -5.07 2.50 16.36
CA CYS A 67 -5.94 2.34 15.19
C CYS A 67 -6.90 1.16 15.40
N MET A 68 -8.16 1.38 15.07
CA MET A 68 -9.18 0.32 15.11
C MET A 68 -8.87 -0.78 14.07
N ARG A 69 -9.23 -2.03 14.40
CA ARG A 69 -8.98 -3.21 13.54
C ARG A 69 -9.54 -3.06 12.11
N ASN A 70 -10.63 -2.31 11.93
CA ASN A 70 -11.20 -2.02 10.61
C ASN A 70 -10.26 -1.16 9.75
N THR A 71 -9.66 -0.12 10.33
CA THR A 71 -8.66 0.76 9.68
C THR A 71 -7.41 -0.03 9.34
N VAL A 72 -6.90 -0.81 10.31
CA VAL A 72 -5.74 -1.70 10.12
C VAL A 72 -5.97 -2.63 8.94
N SER A 73 -7.09 -3.36 8.96
CA SER A 73 -7.44 -4.29 7.90
C SER A 73 -7.66 -3.58 6.55
N THR A 74 -8.19 -2.36 6.57
CA THR A 74 -8.35 -1.56 5.35
C THR A 74 -7.00 -1.22 4.75
N TYR A 75 -6.07 -0.67 5.54
CA TYR A 75 -4.75 -0.27 5.04
C TYR A 75 -3.97 -1.46 4.49
N ILE A 76 -3.96 -2.61 5.19
CA ILE A 76 -3.31 -3.83 4.71
C ILE A 76 -3.90 -4.30 3.37
N ARG A 77 -5.23 -4.27 3.22
CA ARG A 77 -5.89 -4.63 1.95
C ARG A 77 -5.50 -3.68 0.82
N ARG A 78 -5.37 -2.37 1.08
CA ARG A 78 -4.94 -1.39 0.07
C ARG A 78 -3.52 -1.67 -0.39
N LEU A 79 -2.59 -1.94 0.52
CA LEU A 79 -1.21 -2.30 0.20
C LEU A 79 -1.13 -3.57 -0.64
N ARG A 80 -1.82 -4.64 -0.19
CA ARG A 80 -1.88 -5.91 -0.94
C ARG A 80 -2.51 -5.76 -2.32
N CYS A 81 -3.53 -4.91 -2.46
CA CYS A 81 -4.17 -4.68 -3.75
C CYS A 81 -3.19 -4.09 -4.77
N ILE A 82 -2.35 -3.13 -4.36
CA ILE A 82 -1.34 -2.53 -5.25
C ILE A 82 -0.22 -3.52 -5.55
N TYR A 83 0.27 -4.24 -4.54
CA TYR A 83 1.24 -5.31 -4.73
C TYR A 83 0.75 -6.39 -5.72
N ASN A 84 -0.48 -6.89 -5.56
CA ASN A 84 -1.05 -7.88 -6.46
C ASN A 84 -1.18 -7.35 -7.89
N LYS A 85 -1.55 -6.08 -8.06
CA LYS A 85 -1.57 -5.43 -9.39
C LYS A 85 -0.19 -5.34 -10.01
N ALA A 86 0.83 -5.01 -9.22
CA ALA A 86 2.21 -5.00 -9.70
C ALA A 86 2.65 -6.41 -10.15
N VAL A 87 2.27 -7.46 -9.42
CA VAL A 87 2.51 -8.86 -9.81
C VAL A 87 1.79 -9.19 -11.13
N GLU A 88 0.51 -8.83 -11.26
CA GLU A 88 -0.28 -9.04 -12.49
C GLU A 88 0.33 -8.33 -13.71
N ASN A 89 0.91 -7.15 -13.51
CA ASN A 89 1.55 -6.35 -14.56
C ASN A 89 3.00 -6.77 -14.86
N GLY A 90 3.56 -7.74 -14.13
CA GLY A 90 4.97 -8.14 -14.26
C GLY A 90 5.96 -7.13 -13.68
N GLU A 91 5.50 -6.19 -12.86
CA GLU A 91 6.31 -5.17 -12.17
C GLU A 91 6.89 -5.69 -10.83
N ALA A 92 6.37 -6.80 -10.31
CA ALA A 92 6.84 -7.41 -9.06
C ALA A 92 6.80 -8.96 -9.14
N ALA A 93 7.71 -9.61 -8.42
CA ALA A 93 7.65 -11.05 -8.21
C ALA A 93 6.62 -11.41 -7.12
N PHE A 94 5.90 -12.52 -7.31
CA PHE A 94 5.00 -13.06 -6.30
C PHE A 94 5.79 -13.64 -5.11
N ILE A 95 5.50 -13.16 -3.90
CA ILE A 95 6.11 -13.55 -2.63
C ILE A 95 4.99 -14.09 -1.74
N PRO A 96 5.00 -15.40 -1.41
CA PRO A 96 3.90 -16.06 -0.72
C PRO A 96 3.55 -15.51 0.67
#